data_AF-A0A9E2ENM7-F1
#
_entry.id   AF-A0A9E2ENM7-F1
#
_cell.length_a   1.000
_cell.length_b   1.000
_cell.length_c   1.000
_cell.angle_alpha   90.00
_cell.angle_beta   90.00
_cell.angle_gamma   90.00
#
_symmetry.space_group_name_H-M   'P 1'
#
loop_
_entity.id
_entity.type
_entity.pdbx_description
1 polymer ?
#
loop_
_entity_poly.entity_id
_entity_poly.type
_entity_poly.pdbx_seq_one_letter_code
_entity_poly.pdbx_strand_id
1 'polypeptide(L)'
;MKNVYTSLFRFQWVSFVILLGLLSSFNSCTSTDPDVARQQQMHNDNLPDEIIWHIKAIHPEGGIIDVKAIDKDGKIYDVKAIEEYGQRHLMDIKALIGEQKVPIKMLVSTDQYTPVKAIGEDGSIYDIKALTPEGNRLDVKGVYSYGNIIDIKAINEEGDFYGLKAISPEGRLHDVKGVKMSAEELEMDVHGIEVYAHIKAIPEAGCPSDDAIWHIKAIHPEGSMIDVKALDQDGNIYDVKAIQEFSQRHLMDIKAFVGEQRLPVKMLLSNDEYIPVKAIGEDGTIYDIKALTPDGDRYDVKGVQSSGNIIHLKAINEQGEYYGVKAISQEGKLNDVKGVKMTSKDLEQTVNGVQVHAHIKAMPQAN
;
A
#
# COMPACT_ATOMS: atom_id res chain seq x y z
N MET A 1 -45.41 -45.86 31.47
CA MET A 1 -45.52 -45.95 32.94
C MET A 1 -44.77 -44.74 33.50
N LYS A 2 -45.41 -43.57 33.67
CA LYS A 2 -46.19 -43.09 34.83
C LYS A 2 -45.41 -43.13 36.16
N ASN A 3 -45.16 -41.93 36.71
CA ASN A 3 -45.20 -41.47 38.11
C ASN A 3 -44.40 -40.14 38.12
N VAL A 4 -44.91 -38.91 38.28
CA VAL A 4 -45.98 -38.31 39.09
C VAL A 4 -45.91 -38.72 40.56
N TYR A 5 -45.34 -37.83 41.38
CA TYR A 5 -45.82 -37.60 42.74
C TYR A 5 -45.91 -36.11 43.03
N THR A 6 -47.03 -35.79 43.63
CA THR A 6 -47.65 -34.51 43.88
C THR A 6 -47.54 -34.16 45.37
N SER A 7 -47.87 -32.91 45.68
CA SER A 7 -48.48 -32.45 46.95
C SER A 7 -47.50 -32.10 48.08
N LEU A 8 -47.73 -31.13 48.97
CA LEU A 8 -48.66 -30.00 49.14
C LEU A 8 -48.37 -29.44 50.56
N PHE A 9 -49.04 -28.34 50.95
CA PHE A 9 -49.22 -27.79 52.32
C PHE A 9 -48.07 -26.95 52.90
N ARG A 10 -48.29 -25.82 53.61
CA ARG A 10 -49.42 -24.87 53.84
C ARG A 10 -48.83 -23.72 54.71
N PHE A 11 -49.39 -22.51 54.58
CA PHE A 11 -49.83 -21.54 55.62
C PHE A 11 -49.10 -21.46 57.00
N GLN A 12 -48.90 -20.34 57.74
CA GLN A 12 -49.21 -18.89 57.69
C GLN A 12 -48.82 -18.27 59.10
N TRP A 13 -48.67 -16.93 59.25
CA TRP A 13 -48.59 -16.08 60.48
C TRP A 13 -47.24 -16.05 61.28
N VAL A 14 -46.67 -14.96 61.86
CA VAL A 14 -47.11 -13.57 62.13
C VAL A 14 -45.98 -12.62 62.61
N SER A 15 -46.17 -11.31 62.38
CA SER A 15 -45.74 -10.06 63.09
C SER A 15 -44.28 -9.58 63.24
N PHE A 16 -43.98 -8.51 62.49
CA PHE A 16 -43.72 -7.11 62.92
C PHE A 16 -43.03 -6.81 64.27
N VAL A 17 -41.80 -6.25 64.22
CA VAL A 17 -41.30 -5.16 65.10
C VAL A 17 -40.34 -4.27 64.29
N ILE A 18 -40.55 -2.95 64.41
CA ILE A 18 -39.84 -1.82 63.81
C ILE A 18 -38.50 -1.54 64.53
N LEU A 19 -37.41 -1.22 63.81
CA LEU A 19 -36.48 -0.16 64.24
C LEU A 19 -35.59 0.39 63.08
N LEU A 20 -35.81 1.68 62.80
CA LEU A 20 -34.91 2.75 62.32
C LEU A 20 -33.49 2.40 61.82
N GLY A 21 -33.15 2.90 60.62
CA GLY A 21 -31.76 3.19 60.26
C GLY A 21 -31.52 3.50 58.78
N LEU A 22 -31.50 4.81 58.45
CA LEU A 22 -30.81 5.43 57.31
C LEU A 22 -31.33 5.17 55.88
N LEU A 23 -32.29 6.00 55.46
CA LEU A 23 -32.40 6.43 54.06
C LEU A 23 -31.21 7.34 53.74
N SER A 24 -30.34 6.90 52.83
CA SER A 24 -29.54 7.80 52.00
C SER A 24 -29.91 7.54 50.54
N SER A 25 -30.51 8.57 49.96
CA SER A 25 -30.88 8.70 48.57
C SER A 25 -29.60 8.76 47.73
N PHE A 26 -29.31 7.70 46.96
CA PHE A 26 -28.50 7.87 45.76
C PHE A 26 -29.40 8.49 44.68
N ASN A 27 -29.47 9.82 44.71
CA ASN A 27 -29.68 10.57 43.47
C ASN A 27 -28.52 10.19 42.55
N SER A 28 -28.82 9.45 41.48
CA SER A 28 -27.89 9.30 40.38
C SER A 28 -27.74 10.67 39.74
N CYS A 29 -26.74 11.42 40.18
CA CYS A 29 -26.31 12.65 39.54
C CYS A 29 -25.90 12.33 38.10
N THR A 30 -26.74 12.71 37.15
CA THR A 30 -26.33 12.97 35.78
C THR A 30 -25.40 14.17 35.80
N SER A 31 -24.10 13.95 36.03
CA SER A 31 -23.07 14.91 35.67
C SER A 31 -22.74 14.70 34.21
N THR A 32 -23.40 15.45 33.32
CA THR A 32 -22.85 15.71 31.99
C THR A 32 -21.61 16.55 32.19
N ASP A 33 -20.46 15.88 32.27
CA ASP A 33 -19.16 16.52 32.29
C ASP A 33 -18.96 17.24 30.94
N PRO A 34 -18.91 18.58 30.91
CA PRO A 34 -18.73 19.33 29.68
C PRO A 34 -17.36 19.07 29.02
N ASP A 35 -16.40 18.48 29.74
CA ASP A 35 -15.11 18.07 29.16
C ASP A 35 -15.17 16.71 28.44
N VAL A 36 -16.08 15.81 28.81
CA VAL A 36 -16.36 14.58 28.05
C VAL A 36 -17.12 14.89 26.76
N ALA A 37 -18.02 15.87 26.80
CA ALA A 37 -18.69 16.40 25.60
C ALA A 37 -17.73 17.17 24.67
N ARG A 38 -16.72 17.86 25.23
CA ARG A 38 -15.66 18.55 24.45
C ARG A 38 -14.64 17.61 23.84
N GLN A 39 -14.30 16.50 24.50
CA GLN A 39 -13.37 15.50 23.94
C GLN A 39 -13.99 14.67 22.80
N GLN A 40 -15.31 14.60 22.72
CA GLN A 40 -16.02 14.00 21.56
C GLN A 40 -16.23 14.99 20.40
N GLN A 41 -15.89 16.28 20.57
CA GLN A 41 -16.04 17.33 19.55
C GLN A 41 -14.71 17.89 19.03
N MET A 42 -13.57 17.22 19.28
CA MET A 42 -12.26 17.61 18.72
C MET A 42 -11.53 16.45 18.03
N HIS A 43 -12.22 15.75 17.11
CA HIS A 43 -11.57 14.97 16.07
C HIS A 43 -12.52 14.70 14.89
N ASN A 44 -12.86 15.71 14.07
CA ASN A 44 -13.41 15.48 12.72
C ASN A 44 -13.52 16.72 11.83
N ASP A 45 -12.49 17.59 11.81
CA ASP A 45 -12.41 18.64 10.80
C ASP A 45 -11.20 18.39 9.88
N ASN A 46 -11.51 18.08 8.62
CA ASN A 46 -10.65 18.06 7.41
C ASN A 46 -9.99 16.75 6.92
N LEU A 47 -10.45 15.55 7.29
CA LEU A 47 -10.13 14.38 6.46
C LEU A 47 -11.21 14.24 5.37
N PRO A 48 -10.84 14.06 4.09
CA PRO A 48 -11.83 13.75 3.06
C PRO A 48 -12.58 12.48 3.47
N ASP A 49 -13.89 12.45 3.23
CA ASP A 49 -14.75 11.29 3.57
C ASP A 49 -14.21 10.00 2.96
N GLU A 50 -13.58 10.12 1.79
CA GLU A 50 -12.99 9.01 1.04
C GLU A 50 -11.68 9.43 0.37
N ILE A 51 -10.68 8.54 0.41
CA ILE A 51 -9.45 8.67 -0.38
C ILE A 51 -9.41 7.55 -1.42
N ILE A 52 -9.17 7.92 -2.67
CA ILE A 52 -9.14 7.00 -3.81
C ILE A 52 -7.72 6.50 -4.05
N TRP A 53 -7.55 5.18 -4.02
CA TRP A 53 -6.29 4.51 -4.32
C TRP A 53 -6.37 3.87 -5.71
N HIS A 54 -5.35 4.07 -6.53
CA HIS A 54 -5.25 3.47 -7.86
C HIS A 54 -4.93 1.98 -7.77
N ILE A 55 -5.59 1.12 -8.56
CA ILE A 55 -5.20 -0.29 -8.68
C ILE A 55 -4.31 -0.50 -9.90
N LYS A 56 -3.11 -1.06 -9.69
CA LYS A 56 -2.14 -1.37 -10.75
C LYS A 56 -1.64 -2.82 -10.60
N ALA A 57 -1.33 -3.46 -11.72
CA ALA A 57 -0.50 -4.67 -11.73
C ALA A 57 0.98 -4.27 -11.87
N ILE A 58 1.87 -4.94 -11.15
CA ILE A 58 3.31 -4.66 -11.12
C ILE A 58 4.03 -5.72 -11.95
N HIS A 59 4.63 -5.28 -13.05
CA HIS A 59 5.51 -6.09 -13.88
C HIS A 59 6.83 -6.39 -13.12
N PRO A 60 7.46 -7.57 -13.29
CA PRO A 60 8.71 -7.91 -12.59
C PRO A 60 9.83 -6.88 -12.76
N GLU A 61 9.94 -6.27 -13.94
CA GLU A 61 10.89 -5.17 -14.24
C GLU A 61 10.50 -3.80 -13.61
N GLY A 62 9.50 -3.80 -12.74
CA GLY A 62 8.96 -2.62 -12.07
C GLY A 62 8.10 -1.72 -12.96
N GLY A 63 7.70 -2.19 -14.14
CA GLY A 63 6.63 -1.56 -14.91
C GLY A 63 5.29 -1.66 -14.17
N ILE A 64 4.37 -0.76 -14.46
CA ILE A 64 3.02 -0.78 -13.89
C ILE A 64 1.99 -0.78 -15.00
N ILE A 65 0.91 -1.50 -14.76
CA ILE A 65 -0.11 -1.79 -15.74
C ILE A 65 -1.46 -1.44 -15.12
N ASP A 66 -2.23 -0.62 -15.82
CA ASP A 66 -3.53 -0.14 -15.34
C ASP A 66 -4.52 -1.30 -15.21
N VAL A 67 -5.14 -1.45 -14.04
CA VAL A 67 -6.24 -2.40 -13.87
C VAL A 67 -7.56 -1.68 -14.07
N LYS A 68 -8.40 -2.21 -14.96
CA LYS A 68 -9.66 -1.61 -15.37
C LYS A 68 -10.77 -2.64 -15.42
N ALA A 69 -12.01 -2.17 -15.29
CA ALA A 69 -13.21 -2.94 -15.56
C ALA A 69 -13.67 -2.68 -16.99
N ILE A 70 -14.14 -3.71 -17.69
CA ILE A 70 -14.52 -3.63 -19.11
C ILE A 70 -15.87 -4.31 -19.28
N ASP A 71 -16.83 -3.60 -19.89
CA ASP A 71 -18.12 -4.20 -20.22
C ASP A 71 -18.08 -5.01 -21.53
N LYS A 72 -19.20 -5.67 -21.83
CA LYS A 72 -19.37 -6.48 -23.05
C LYS A 72 -19.17 -5.69 -24.35
N ASP A 73 -19.38 -4.38 -24.33
CA ASP A 73 -19.25 -3.48 -25.48
C ASP A 73 -17.81 -2.92 -25.58
N GLY A 74 -16.94 -3.30 -24.64
CA GLY A 74 -15.53 -2.93 -24.60
C GLY A 74 -15.26 -1.57 -23.96
N LYS A 75 -16.26 -0.93 -23.34
CA LYS A 75 -16.07 0.34 -22.64
C LYS A 75 -15.36 0.09 -21.30
N ILE A 76 -14.44 1.00 -20.99
CA ILE A 76 -13.45 0.85 -19.92
C ILE A 76 -13.84 1.76 -18.75
N TYR A 77 -13.73 1.23 -17.54
CA TYR A 77 -14.04 1.89 -16.29
C TYR A 77 -12.89 1.76 -15.31
N ASP A 78 -12.75 2.75 -14.44
CA ASP A 78 -11.71 2.77 -13.42
C ASP A 78 -11.96 1.75 -12.32
N VAL A 79 -10.89 1.12 -11.85
CA VAL A 79 -10.90 0.24 -10.68
C VAL A 79 -10.03 0.87 -9.60
N LYS A 80 -10.64 1.09 -8.42
CA LYS A 80 -10.00 1.79 -7.30
C LYS A 80 -10.20 1.05 -6.00
N ALA A 81 -9.25 1.19 -5.08
CA ALA A 81 -9.50 0.92 -3.67
C ALA A 81 -10.02 2.20 -3.00
N ILE A 82 -10.96 2.04 -2.06
CA ILE A 82 -11.60 3.15 -1.34
C ILE A 82 -11.15 3.08 0.13
N GLU A 83 -10.42 4.09 0.56
CA GLU A 83 -10.13 4.35 1.97
C GLU A 83 -11.25 5.23 2.53
N GLU A 84 -12.03 4.71 3.48
CA GLU A 84 -13.12 5.43 4.12
C GLU A 84 -12.73 5.73 5.57
N TYR A 85 -12.96 6.97 6.02
CA TYR A 85 -12.70 7.40 7.41
C TYR A 85 -11.28 7.08 7.93
N GLY A 86 -10.28 7.10 7.05
CA GLY A 86 -8.88 6.79 7.38
C GLY A 86 -8.58 5.32 7.65
N GLN A 87 -9.55 4.40 7.45
CA GLN A 87 -9.34 2.97 7.64
C GLN A 87 -8.60 2.36 6.45
N ARG A 88 -7.36 1.91 6.70
CA ARG A 88 -6.49 1.33 5.68
C ARG A 88 -6.35 -0.19 5.77
N HIS A 89 -6.69 -0.79 6.91
CA HIS A 89 -6.38 -2.21 7.15
C HIS A 89 -7.15 -3.20 6.25
N LEU A 90 -8.31 -2.79 5.71
CA LEU A 90 -9.15 -3.64 4.88
C LEU A 90 -10.03 -2.77 3.98
N MET A 91 -9.49 -2.33 2.86
CA MET A 91 -10.18 -1.43 1.93
C MET A 91 -10.96 -2.22 0.87
N ASP A 92 -12.14 -1.70 0.52
CA ASP A 92 -12.93 -2.23 -0.60
C ASP A 92 -12.29 -1.86 -1.93
N ILE A 93 -12.37 -2.78 -2.90
CA ILE A 93 -12.02 -2.51 -4.29
C ILE A 93 -13.29 -2.50 -5.13
N LYS A 94 -13.49 -1.41 -5.86
CA LYS A 94 -14.71 -1.13 -6.62
C LYS A 94 -14.38 -0.67 -8.04
N ALA A 95 -15.26 -1.00 -8.99
CA ALA A 95 -15.25 -0.37 -10.31
C ALA A 95 -16.15 0.88 -10.27
N LEU A 96 -15.70 1.96 -10.90
CA LEU A 96 -16.40 3.25 -10.95
C LEU A 96 -17.15 3.37 -12.28
N ILE A 97 -18.45 3.10 -12.26
CA ILE A 97 -19.31 3.03 -13.45
C ILE A 97 -20.33 4.17 -13.38
N GLY A 98 -20.02 5.28 -14.06
CA GLY A 98 -20.78 6.51 -13.89
C GLY A 98 -20.64 7.02 -12.46
N GLU A 99 -21.77 7.24 -11.77
CA GLU A 99 -21.79 7.63 -10.35
C GLU A 99 -21.80 6.43 -9.40
N GLN A 100 -21.91 5.20 -9.93
CA GLN A 100 -22.00 3.99 -9.14
C GLN A 100 -20.62 3.40 -8.84
N LYS A 101 -20.45 2.90 -7.62
CA LYS A 101 -19.28 2.11 -7.21
C LYS A 101 -19.68 0.65 -7.05
N VAL A 102 -19.42 -0.15 -8.07
CA VAL A 102 -19.85 -1.55 -8.08
C VAL A 102 -18.79 -2.46 -7.45
N PRO A 103 -19.18 -3.50 -6.69
CA PRO A 103 -18.23 -4.37 -6.03
C PRO A 103 -17.46 -5.23 -7.03
N ILE A 104 -16.18 -5.46 -6.75
CA ILE A 104 -15.37 -6.46 -7.44
C ILE A 104 -15.21 -7.69 -6.55
N LYS A 105 -15.48 -8.87 -7.14
CA LYS A 105 -15.57 -10.15 -6.44
C LYS A 105 -14.84 -11.24 -7.22
N MET A 106 -14.46 -12.29 -6.50
CA MET A 106 -14.13 -13.58 -7.11
C MET A 106 -15.42 -14.37 -7.27
N LEU A 107 -15.66 -14.93 -8.44
CA LEU A 107 -16.85 -15.75 -8.68
C LEU A 107 -16.53 -17.23 -8.48
N VAL A 108 -17.52 -18.02 -8.08
CA VAL A 108 -17.40 -19.49 -8.07
C VAL A 108 -17.11 -19.96 -9.50
N SER A 109 -16.11 -20.81 -9.67
CA SER A 109 -15.72 -21.35 -10.97
C SER A 109 -14.97 -22.67 -10.81
N THR A 110 -15.03 -23.49 -11.86
CA THR A 110 -14.24 -24.73 -11.99
C THR A 110 -12.98 -24.54 -12.84
N ASP A 111 -12.73 -23.32 -13.31
CA ASP A 111 -11.52 -22.97 -14.06
C ASP A 111 -10.27 -23.11 -13.22
N GLN A 112 -9.12 -23.31 -13.88
CA GLN A 112 -7.80 -23.38 -13.21
C GLN A 112 -7.52 -22.15 -12.33
N TYR A 113 -7.90 -20.95 -12.80
CA TYR A 113 -7.77 -19.71 -12.05
C TYR A 113 -9.12 -19.03 -11.90
N THR A 114 -9.45 -18.63 -10.67
CA THR A 114 -10.77 -18.12 -10.32
C THR A 114 -11.00 -16.73 -10.93
N PRO A 115 -12.12 -16.50 -11.64
CA PRO A 115 -12.39 -15.22 -12.29
C PRO A 115 -12.64 -14.11 -11.27
N VAL A 116 -12.02 -12.94 -11.52
CA VAL A 116 -12.28 -11.69 -10.81
C VAL A 116 -13.14 -10.80 -11.71
N LYS A 117 -14.30 -10.37 -11.21
CA LYS A 117 -15.30 -9.61 -11.97
C LYS A 117 -15.91 -8.48 -11.14
N ALA A 118 -16.32 -7.39 -11.80
CA ALA A 118 -17.24 -6.43 -11.20
C ALA A 118 -18.68 -6.89 -11.44
N ILE A 119 -19.56 -6.69 -10.45
CA ILE A 119 -20.97 -7.09 -10.50
C ILE A 119 -21.84 -5.83 -10.37
N GLY A 120 -22.55 -5.47 -11.43
CA GLY A 120 -23.53 -4.38 -11.44
C GLY A 120 -24.77 -4.71 -10.60
N GLU A 121 -25.53 -3.67 -10.23
CA GLU A 121 -26.77 -3.83 -9.43
C GLU A 121 -27.88 -4.60 -10.16
N ASP A 122 -27.78 -4.67 -11.50
CA ASP A 122 -28.67 -5.43 -12.38
C ASP A 122 -28.17 -6.86 -12.67
N GLY A 123 -27.06 -7.27 -12.05
CA GLY A 123 -26.38 -8.54 -12.31
C GLY A 123 -25.45 -8.53 -13.53
N SER A 124 -25.27 -7.39 -14.19
CA SER A 124 -24.30 -7.26 -15.29
C SER A 124 -22.87 -7.54 -14.81
N ILE A 125 -22.11 -8.29 -15.60
CA ILE A 125 -20.73 -8.66 -15.29
C ILE A 125 -19.75 -7.84 -16.12
N TYR A 126 -18.72 -7.33 -15.44
CA TYR A 126 -17.63 -6.58 -16.06
C TYR A 126 -16.31 -7.33 -15.85
N ASP A 127 -15.56 -7.48 -16.94
CA ASP A 127 -14.26 -8.10 -16.94
C ASP A 127 -13.24 -7.22 -16.24
N ILE A 128 -12.46 -7.76 -15.30
CA ILE A 128 -11.31 -7.06 -14.75
C ILE A 128 -10.07 -7.46 -15.54
N LYS A 129 -9.39 -6.48 -16.14
CA LYS A 129 -8.21 -6.68 -16.99
C LYS A 129 -7.11 -5.70 -16.61
N ALA A 130 -5.85 -6.13 -16.76
CA ALA A 130 -4.73 -5.21 -16.76
C ALA A 130 -4.39 -4.80 -18.20
N LEU A 131 -4.25 -3.50 -18.46
CA LEU A 131 -4.05 -2.93 -19.79
C LEU A 131 -2.61 -2.48 -19.98
N THR A 132 -1.87 -3.14 -20.87
CA THR A 132 -0.50 -2.73 -21.18
C THR A 132 -0.48 -1.46 -22.04
N PRO A 133 0.65 -0.72 -22.07
CA PRO A 133 0.83 0.42 -22.96
C PRO A 133 0.59 0.08 -24.45
N GLU A 134 0.87 -1.15 -24.85
CA GLU A 134 0.67 -1.66 -26.23
C GLU A 134 -0.79 -2.01 -26.52
N GLY A 135 -1.67 -1.95 -25.52
CA GLY A 135 -3.11 -2.24 -25.64
C GLY A 135 -3.49 -3.68 -25.34
N ASN A 136 -2.55 -4.53 -24.90
CA ASN A 136 -2.84 -5.91 -24.51
C ASN A 136 -3.69 -5.95 -23.24
N ARG A 137 -4.57 -6.94 -23.13
CA ARG A 137 -5.52 -7.10 -22.02
C ARG A 137 -5.23 -8.38 -21.26
N LEU A 138 -4.47 -8.27 -20.17
CA LEU A 138 -4.16 -9.40 -19.29
C LEU A 138 -5.35 -9.75 -18.43
N ASP A 139 -5.58 -11.05 -18.25
CA ASP A 139 -6.59 -11.56 -17.33
C ASP A 139 -6.20 -11.28 -15.88
N VAL A 140 -7.13 -10.79 -15.06
CA VAL A 140 -6.94 -10.68 -13.61
C VAL A 140 -7.72 -11.80 -12.93
N LYS A 141 -7.01 -12.66 -12.19
CA LYS A 141 -7.56 -13.89 -11.61
C LYS A 141 -7.04 -14.12 -10.19
N GLY A 142 -7.78 -14.92 -9.42
CA GLY A 142 -7.25 -15.56 -8.22
C GLY A 142 -6.47 -16.82 -8.57
N VAL A 143 -5.25 -16.95 -8.08
CA VAL A 143 -4.29 -17.98 -8.54
C VAL A 143 -3.84 -18.96 -7.46
N TYR A 144 -3.54 -18.48 -6.25
CA TYR A 144 -3.03 -19.30 -5.14
C TYR A 144 -3.78 -18.94 -3.87
N SER A 145 -4.25 -19.93 -3.12
CA SER A 145 -4.90 -19.74 -1.82
C SER A 145 -3.99 -20.19 -0.69
N TYR A 146 -3.92 -19.37 0.36
CA TYR A 146 -3.23 -19.62 1.61
C TYR A 146 -4.22 -19.43 2.75
N GLY A 147 -4.94 -20.50 3.07
CA GLY A 147 -6.10 -20.43 3.97
C GLY A 147 -7.16 -19.49 3.39
N ASN A 148 -7.46 -18.42 4.12
CA ASN A 148 -8.52 -17.46 3.77
C ASN A 148 -8.05 -16.32 2.86
N ILE A 149 -6.76 -16.24 2.53
CA ILE A 149 -6.19 -15.21 1.67
C ILE A 149 -5.84 -15.83 0.33
N ILE A 150 -6.21 -15.15 -0.75
CA ILE A 150 -5.99 -15.61 -2.11
C ILE A 150 -5.18 -14.55 -2.85
N ASP A 151 -4.12 -14.98 -3.52
CA ASP A 151 -3.32 -14.13 -4.39
C ASP A 151 -4.10 -13.79 -5.65
N ILE A 152 -4.21 -12.49 -5.93
CA ILE A 152 -4.73 -11.96 -7.18
C ILE A 152 -3.56 -11.53 -8.06
N LYS A 153 -3.55 -12.00 -9.30
CA LYS A 153 -2.51 -11.71 -10.28
C LYS A 153 -3.13 -11.31 -11.61
N ALA A 154 -2.43 -10.43 -12.34
CA ALA A 154 -2.64 -10.29 -13.78
C ALA A 154 -1.76 -11.35 -14.48
N ILE A 155 -2.29 -11.95 -15.55
CA ILE A 155 -1.67 -13.09 -16.24
C ILE A 155 -1.48 -12.72 -17.71
N ASN A 156 -0.24 -12.81 -18.20
CA ASN A 156 0.06 -12.56 -19.62
C ASN A 156 -0.23 -13.84 -20.45
N GLU A 157 -0.08 -13.74 -21.78
CA GLU A 157 -0.30 -14.89 -22.68
C GLU A 157 0.70 -16.03 -22.50
N GLU A 158 1.88 -15.73 -21.93
CA GLU A 158 2.95 -16.69 -21.65
C GLU A 158 2.74 -17.41 -20.30
N GLY A 159 1.81 -16.93 -19.47
CA GLY A 159 1.48 -17.48 -18.15
C GLY A 159 2.22 -16.82 -16.98
N ASP A 160 2.94 -15.72 -17.19
CA ASP A 160 3.60 -14.97 -16.12
C ASP A 160 2.60 -14.23 -15.25
N PHE A 161 2.90 -14.18 -13.95
CA PHE A 161 2.05 -13.56 -12.94
C PHE A 161 2.57 -12.21 -12.45
N TYR A 162 1.73 -11.19 -12.55
CA TYR A 162 2.03 -9.84 -12.07
C TYR A 162 1.17 -9.53 -10.83
N GLY A 163 1.81 -9.12 -9.73
CA GLY A 163 1.11 -8.78 -8.49
C GLY A 163 0.26 -7.53 -8.63
N LEU A 164 -0.93 -7.50 -8.02
CA LEU A 164 -1.75 -6.29 -7.98
C LEU A 164 -1.53 -5.50 -6.68
N LYS A 165 -1.48 -4.18 -6.82
CA LYS A 165 -1.30 -3.21 -5.72
C LYS A 165 -2.33 -2.11 -5.80
N ALA A 166 -2.84 -1.71 -4.63
CA ALA A 166 -3.53 -0.45 -4.44
C ALA A 166 -2.52 0.63 -4.06
N ILE A 167 -2.54 1.78 -4.72
CA ILE A 167 -1.59 2.89 -4.57
C ILE A 167 -2.32 4.15 -4.10
N SER A 168 -1.97 4.65 -2.91
CA SER A 168 -2.54 5.89 -2.37
C SER A 168 -2.00 7.12 -3.11
N PRO A 169 -2.66 8.29 -3.01
CA PRO A 169 -2.14 9.55 -3.52
C PRO A 169 -0.76 9.93 -2.94
N GLU A 170 -0.47 9.53 -1.70
CA GLU A 170 0.82 9.72 -1.03
C GLU A 170 1.84 8.61 -1.36
N GLY A 171 1.45 7.66 -2.21
CA GLY A 171 2.27 6.53 -2.65
C GLY A 171 2.36 5.38 -1.65
N ARG A 172 1.46 5.29 -0.66
CA ARG A 172 1.34 4.07 0.18
C ARG A 172 0.83 2.93 -0.67
N LEU A 173 1.25 1.70 -0.39
CA LEU A 173 0.77 0.52 -1.12
C LEU A 173 0.08 -0.50 -0.22
N HIS A 174 -0.96 -1.11 -0.76
CA HIS A 174 -1.61 -2.29 -0.20
C HIS A 174 -1.65 -3.42 -1.23
N ASP A 175 -1.54 -4.65 -0.73
CA ASP A 175 -1.72 -5.87 -1.49
C ASP A 175 -3.19 -6.01 -1.90
N VAL A 176 -3.45 -6.32 -3.17
CA VAL A 176 -4.79 -6.71 -3.62
C VAL A 176 -4.92 -8.22 -3.51
N LYS A 177 -5.83 -8.67 -2.64
CA LYS A 177 -6.05 -10.09 -2.34
C LYS A 177 -7.53 -10.45 -2.39
N GLY A 178 -7.79 -11.71 -2.69
CA GLY A 178 -9.05 -12.34 -2.33
C GLY A 178 -9.07 -12.63 -0.84
N VAL A 179 -10.18 -12.33 -0.18
CA VAL A 179 -10.39 -12.58 1.25
C VAL A 179 -11.67 -13.37 1.40
N LYS A 180 -11.53 -14.55 1.98
CA LYS A 180 -12.62 -15.45 2.27
C LYS A 180 -12.95 -15.41 3.76
N MET A 181 -14.22 -15.22 4.10
CA MET A 181 -14.69 -15.17 5.48
C MET A 181 -15.45 -16.45 5.87
N SER A 182 -15.90 -17.22 4.88
CA SER A 182 -16.52 -18.53 5.07
C SER A 182 -15.58 -19.69 4.73
N ALA A 183 -15.81 -20.85 5.35
CA ALA A 183 -15.16 -22.10 4.95
C ALA A 183 -15.86 -22.77 3.74
N GLU A 184 -17.11 -22.38 3.46
CA GLU A 184 -17.91 -22.91 2.35
C GLU A 184 -17.44 -22.34 1.01
N GLU A 185 -17.63 -23.07 -0.09
CA GLU A 185 -17.28 -22.59 -1.43
C GLU A 185 -18.01 -21.29 -1.79
N LEU A 186 -19.33 -21.28 -1.61
CA LEU A 186 -20.16 -20.09 -1.77
C LEU A 186 -19.99 -19.16 -0.56
N GLU A 187 -19.49 -17.96 -0.81
CA GLU A 187 -19.40 -16.88 0.18
C GLU A 187 -20.75 -16.16 0.31
N MET A 188 -21.34 -15.79 -0.83
CA MET A 188 -22.64 -15.12 -0.92
C MET A 188 -23.18 -15.15 -2.35
N ASP A 189 -24.46 -14.83 -2.50
CA ASP A 189 -25.05 -14.45 -3.79
C ASP A 189 -25.12 -12.92 -3.89
N VAL A 190 -24.72 -12.37 -5.04
CA VAL A 190 -24.86 -10.94 -5.36
C VAL A 190 -25.61 -10.84 -6.69
N HIS A 191 -26.89 -10.46 -6.62
CA HIS A 191 -27.74 -10.30 -7.81
C HIS A 191 -27.80 -11.56 -8.70
N GLY A 192 -27.88 -12.75 -8.09
CA GLY A 192 -27.92 -14.03 -8.81
C GLY A 192 -26.55 -14.54 -9.27
N ILE A 193 -25.47 -13.92 -8.79
CA ILE A 193 -24.09 -14.31 -9.09
C ILE A 193 -23.45 -14.90 -7.83
N GLU A 194 -22.99 -16.15 -7.95
CA GLU A 194 -22.31 -16.87 -6.88
C GLU A 194 -20.89 -16.33 -6.67
N VAL A 195 -20.66 -15.73 -5.51
CA VAL A 195 -19.38 -15.16 -5.11
C VAL A 195 -18.59 -16.17 -4.29
N TYR A 196 -17.34 -16.39 -4.68
CA TYR A 196 -16.39 -17.25 -3.98
C TYR A 196 -15.62 -16.51 -2.88
N ALA A 197 -15.25 -15.25 -3.11
CA ALA A 197 -14.50 -14.43 -2.15
C ALA A 197 -14.64 -12.93 -2.43
N HIS A 198 -14.37 -12.11 -1.40
CA HIS A 198 -14.28 -10.66 -1.51
C HIS A 198 -12.91 -10.26 -2.08
N ILE A 199 -12.83 -9.16 -2.84
CA ILE A 199 -11.54 -8.57 -3.21
C ILE A 199 -11.28 -7.35 -2.33
N LYS A 200 -10.10 -7.32 -1.71
CA LYS A 200 -9.72 -6.29 -0.74
C LYS A 200 -8.30 -5.80 -0.99
N ALA A 201 -8.06 -4.53 -0.71
CA ALA A 201 -6.73 -3.99 -0.52
C ALA A 201 -6.37 -4.08 0.97
N ILE A 202 -5.29 -4.78 1.30
CA ILE A 202 -4.83 -5.02 2.68
C ILE A 202 -3.35 -4.64 2.83
N PRO A 203 -2.90 -4.25 4.03
CA PRO A 203 -1.48 -4.00 4.29
C PRO A 203 -0.60 -5.17 3.86
N GLU A 204 0.58 -4.86 3.33
CA GLU A 204 1.49 -5.89 2.81
C GLU A 204 1.95 -6.84 3.92
N ALA A 205 1.78 -8.15 3.69
CA ALA A 205 2.40 -9.16 4.54
C ALA A 205 3.87 -9.33 4.10
N GLY A 206 4.81 -9.03 4.99
CA GLY A 206 6.22 -9.20 4.69
C GLY A 206 6.56 -10.66 4.37
N CYS A 207 7.07 -10.95 3.17
CA CYS A 207 7.61 -12.26 2.83
C CYS A 207 9.15 -12.18 2.59
N PRO A 208 9.95 -13.11 3.14
CA PRO A 208 11.41 -13.11 2.97
C PRO A 208 11.77 -13.87 1.68
N SER A 209 12.46 -13.21 0.76
CA SER A 209 13.22 -13.91 -0.29
C SER A 209 14.72 -13.76 0.02
N ASP A 210 15.55 -14.64 -0.52
CA ASP A 210 17.00 -14.46 -0.55
C ASP A 210 17.40 -13.24 -1.41
N ASP A 211 18.71 -12.98 -1.55
CA ASP A 211 19.30 -11.81 -2.20
C ASP A 211 18.52 -11.35 -3.44
N ALA A 212 18.10 -10.08 -3.47
CA ALA A 212 17.22 -9.56 -4.51
C ALA A 212 17.59 -8.13 -4.90
N ILE A 213 17.41 -7.81 -6.19
CA ILE A 213 17.58 -6.46 -6.72
C ILE A 213 16.21 -5.81 -6.84
N TRP A 214 16.09 -4.60 -6.29
CA TRP A 214 14.85 -3.84 -6.29
C TRP A 214 15.02 -2.58 -7.13
N HIS A 215 14.05 -2.28 -7.99
CA HIS A 215 14.07 -1.08 -8.83
C HIS A 215 13.82 0.17 -7.98
N ILE A 216 14.56 1.26 -8.23
CA ILE A 216 14.27 2.56 -7.59
C ILE A 216 13.41 3.39 -8.53
N LYS A 217 12.25 3.83 -8.02
CA LYS A 217 11.31 4.64 -8.79
C LYS A 217 10.77 5.79 -7.93
N ALA A 218 10.51 6.92 -8.56
CA ALA A 218 9.68 7.96 -8.00
C ALA A 218 8.21 7.69 -8.33
N ILE A 219 7.32 7.89 -7.36
CA ILE A 219 5.89 7.60 -7.48
C ILE A 219 5.14 8.93 -7.63
N HIS A 220 4.48 9.09 -8.78
CA HIS A 220 3.56 10.19 -9.03
C HIS A 220 2.25 9.95 -8.25
N PRO A 221 1.54 11.00 -7.78
CA PRO A 221 0.27 10.84 -7.05
C PRO A 221 -0.79 10.07 -7.84
N GLU A 222 -0.77 10.17 -9.17
CA GLU A 222 -1.66 9.39 -10.05
C GLU A 222 -1.28 7.92 -10.24
N GLY A 223 -0.36 7.44 -9.42
CA GLY A 223 0.10 6.06 -9.41
C GLY A 223 0.97 5.70 -10.61
N SER A 224 1.45 6.66 -11.40
CA SER A 224 2.51 6.43 -12.37
C SER A 224 3.88 6.35 -11.68
N MET A 225 4.83 5.65 -12.28
CA MET A 225 6.19 5.48 -11.75
C MET A 225 7.21 6.03 -12.72
N ILE A 226 8.18 6.75 -12.17
CA ILE A 226 9.25 7.43 -12.90
C ILE A 226 10.57 6.76 -12.52
N ASP A 227 11.33 6.33 -13.51
CA ASP A 227 12.57 5.59 -13.29
C ASP A 227 13.65 6.47 -12.66
N VAL A 228 14.25 6.04 -11.54
CA VAL A 228 15.39 6.75 -10.95
C VAL A 228 16.68 6.16 -11.49
N LYS A 229 17.51 6.99 -12.10
CA LYS A 229 18.74 6.61 -12.79
C LYS A 229 19.91 7.47 -12.35
N ALA A 230 21.12 6.96 -12.56
CA ALA A 230 22.36 7.71 -12.41
C ALA A 230 22.82 8.19 -13.80
N LEU A 231 23.36 9.40 -13.87
CA LEU A 231 23.84 10.01 -15.10
C LEU A 231 25.26 10.54 -14.92
N ASP A 232 26.13 10.29 -15.89
CA ASP A 232 27.44 10.93 -15.93
C ASP A 232 27.40 12.29 -16.64
N GLN A 233 28.55 12.94 -16.75
CA GLN A 233 28.70 14.26 -17.39
C GLN A 233 28.41 14.23 -18.90
N ASP A 234 28.61 13.08 -19.55
CA ASP A 234 28.31 12.88 -20.97
C ASP A 234 26.82 12.55 -21.21
N GLY A 235 26.07 12.33 -20.13
CA GLY A 235 24.64 12.03 -20.16
C GLY A 235 24.32 10.56 -20.36
N ASN A 236 25.29 9.64 -20.22
CA ASN A 236 25.01 8.21 -20.21
C ASN A 236 24.17 7.85 -18.98
N ILE A 237 23.25 6.91 -19.14
CA ILE A 237 22.24 6.56 -18.14
C ILE A 237 22.55 5.19 -17.56
N TYR A 238 22.53 5.09 -16.24
CA TYR A 238 22.87 3.89 -15.49
C TYR A 238 21.76 3.54 -14.49
N ASP A 239 21.60 2.25 -14.25
CA ASP A 239 20.57 1.74 -13.35
C ASP A 239 20.89 2.06 -11.89
N VAL A 240 19.87 2.46 -11.13
CA VAL A 240 19.93 2.61 -9.67
C VAL A 240 18.99 1.60 -9.04
N LYS A 241 19.52 0.75 -8.17
CA LYS A 241 18.76 -0.33 -7.53
C LYS A 241 19.03 -0.37 -6.03
N ALA A 242 18.08 -0.88 -5.26
CA ALA A 242 18.36 -1.34 -3.91
C ALA A 242 18.80 -2.81 -3.94
N ILE A 243 19.76 -3.16 -3.08
CA ILE A 243 20.26 -4.51 -2.94
C ILE A 243 19.77 -5.06 -1.60
N GLN A 244 18.96 -6.10 -1.67
CA GLN A 244 18.60 -6.95 -0.54
C GLN A 244 19.63 -8.06 -0.47
N GLU A 245 20.30 -8.20 0.67
CA GLU A 245 21.24 -9.28 0.95
C GLU A 245 20.78 -10.05 2.19
N PHE A 246 20.99 -11.36 2.20
CA PHE A 246 20.67 -12.27 3.30
C PHE A 246 19.22 -12.16 3.79
N SER A 247 18.27 -11.93 2.89
CA SER A 247 16.85 -11.69 3.17
C SER A 247 16.54 -10.47 4.06
N GLN A 248 17.54 -9.63 4.37
CA GLN A 248 17.37 -8.44 5.19
C GLN A 248 16.71 -7.30 4.40
N ARG A 249 15.43 -7.04 4.70
CA ARG A 249 14.66 -5.94 4.10
C ARG A 249 14.60 -4.68 4.96
N HIS A 250 15.11 -4.70 6.17
CA HIS A 250 14.99 -3.58 7.12
C HIS A 250 15.88 -2.38 6.75
N LEU A 251 17.02 -2.63 6.10
CA LEU A 251 17.96 -1.59 5.71
C LEU A 251 18.80 -2.07 4.53
N MET A 252 18.40 -1.69 3.32
CA MET A 252 19.01 -2.11 2.06
C MET A 252 19.87 -0.99 1.48
N ASP A 253 21.01 -1.34 0.90
CA ASP A 253 21.89 -0.37 0.23
C ASP A 253 21.35 0.03 -1.14
N ILE A 254 21.47 1.31 -1.48
CA ILE A 254 21.19 1.82 -2.82
C ILE A 254 22.50 1.98 -3.59
N LYS A 255 22.56 1.39 -4.79
CA LYS A 255 23.73 1.39 -5.66
C LYS A 255 23.37 1.82 -7.08
N ALA A 256 24.28 2.55 -7.71
CA ALA A 256 24.27 2.77 -9.15
C ALA A 256 25.16 1.73 -9.85
N PHE A 257 24.71 1.20 -10.99
CA PHE A 257 25.37 0.12 -11.74
C PHE A 257 26.05 0.72 -12.97
N VAL A 258 27.35 1.00 -12.86
CA VAL A 258 28.16 1.63 -13.92
C VAL A 258 29.17 0.60 -14.43
N GLY A 259 28.88 0.01 -15.59
CA GLY A 259 29.62 -1.17 -16.07
C GLY A 259 29.49 -2.33 -15.08
N GLU A 260 30.61 -2.88 -14.62
CA GLU A 260 30.64 -3.94 -13.60
C GLU A 260 30.65 -3.40 -12.17
N GLN A 261 30.76 -2.07 -11.99
CA GLN A 261 30.88 -1.44 -10.69
C GLN A 261 29.53 -1.13 -10.06
N ARG A 262 29.44 -1.30 -8.74
CA ARG A 262 28.28 -0.94 -7.91
C ARG A 262 28.61 0.25 -7.01
N LEU A 263 28.38 1.44 -7.53
CA LEU A 263 28.75 2.69 -6.88
C LEU A 263 27.78 3.05 -5.75
N PRO A 264 28.26 3.47 -4.56
CA PRO A 264 27.40 3.93 -3.49
C PRO A 264 26.62 5.19 -3.88
N VAL A 265 25.31 5.20 -3.64
CA VAL A 265 24.49 6.41 -3.74
C VAL A 265 24.36 7.06 -2.36
N LYS A 266 24.68 8.36 -2.27
CA LYS A 266 24.78 9.10 -1.01
C LYS A 266 24.19 10.51 -1.14
N MET A 267 23.83 11.09 0.01
CA MET A 267 23.53 12.52 0.11
C MET A 267 24.84 13.25 0.41
N LEU A 268 25.22 14.21 -0.43
CA LEU A 268 26.48 14.94 -0.25
C LEU A 268 26.29 16.11 0.72
N LEU A 269 27.37 16.48 1.41
CA LEU A 269 27.37 17.68 2.23
C LEU A 269 27.24 18.91 1.33
N SER A 270 26.23 19.74 1.58
CA SER A 270 25.96 20.97 0.84
C SER A 270 25.32 22.02 1.76
N ASN A 271 25.39 23.28 1.35
CA ASN A 271 24.67 24.40 1.95
C ASN A 271 23.40 24.78 1.14
N ASP A 272 23.08 24.02 0.09
CA ASP A 272 21.88 24.24 -0.71
C ASP A 272 20.60 23.96 0.10
N GLU A 273 19.47 24.52 -0.35
CA GLU A 273 18.16 24.28 0.26
C GLU A 273 17.82 22.79 0.32
N TYR A 274 18.07 22.06 -0.78
CA TYR A 274 17.87 20.62 -0.85
C TYR A 274 19.19 19.88 -0.99
N ILE A 275 19.33 18.80 -0.23
CA ILE A 275 20.58 18.05 -0.13
C ILE A 275 20.78 17.23 -1.42
N PRO A 276 21.90 17.42 -2.15
CA PRO A 276 22.15 16.71 -3.40
C PRO A 276 22.36 15.22 -3.18
N VAL A 277 21.75 14.41 -4.05
CA VAL A 277 21.86 12.95 -4.04
C VAL A 277 22.64 12.51 -5.27
N LYS A 278 23.74 11.79 -5.06
CA LYS A 278 24.71 11.44 -6.11
C LYS A 278 25.24 10.03 -5.92
N ALA A 279 25.63 9.36 -7.02
CA ALA A 279 26.51 8.20 -6.92
C ALA A 279 27.99 8.65 -6.96
N ILE A 280 28.85 7.92 -6.26
CA ILE A 280 30.26 8.27 -6.09
C ILE A 280 31.13 7.15 -6.69
N GLY A 281 31.88 7.48 -7.74
CA GLY A 281 32.88 6.62 -8.37
C GLY A 281 34.05 6.28 -7.44
N GLU A 282 34.80 5.23 -7.76
CA GLU A 282 35.98 4.82 -6.98
C GLU A 282 37.09 5.89 -6.96
N ASP A 283 37.14 6.71 -8.01
CA ASP A 283 38.04 7.86 -8.18
C ASP A 283 37.47 9.19 -7.65
N GLY A 284 36.26 9.17 -7.07
CA GLY A 284 35.56 10.37 -6.62
C GLY A 284 34.68 11.04 -7.70
N THR A 285 34.60 10.49 -8.91
CA THR A 285 33.70 10.98 -9.96
C THR A 285 32.24 10.97 -9.47
N ILE A 286 31.50 12.03 -9.78
CA ILE A 286 30.12 12.22 -9.32
C ILE A 286 29.15 11.95 -10.45
N TYR A 287 28.15 11.13 -10.16
CA TYR A 287 27.03 10.84 -11.06
C TYR A 287 25.75 11.44 -10.48
N ASP A 288 25.01 12.13 -11.33
CA ASP A 288 23.74 12.75 -11.01
C ASP A 288 22.65 11.70 -10.85
N ILE A 289 21.89 11.75 -9.75
CA ILE A 289 20.69 10.92 -9.61
C ILE A 289 19.48 11.74 -10.05
N LYS A 290 18.77 11.25 -11.07
CA LYS A 290 17.59 11.90 -11.65
C LYS A 290 16.45 10.91 -11.77
N ALA A 291 15.21 11.38 -11.65
CA ALA A 291 14.05 10.61 -12.08
C ALA A 291 13.72 10.98 -13.53
N LEU A 292 13.64 9.99 -14.42
CA LEU A 292 13.47 10.17 -15.86
C LEU A 292 12.04 9.83 -16.27
N THR A 293 11.31 10.82 -16.79
CA THR A 293 9.96 10.60 -17.32
C THR A 293 10.01 9.86 -18.65
N PRO A 294 8.91 9.20 -19.08
CA PRO A 294 8.84 8.60 -20.42
C PRO A 294 9.09 9.60 -21.55
N ASP A 295 8.76 10.87 -21.35
CA ASP A 295 8.94 11.95 -22.32
C ASP A 295 10.38 12.51 -22.34
N GLY A 296 11.24 12.06 -21.43
CA GLY A 296 12.66 12.41 -21.37
C GLY A 296 13.01 13.52 -20.37
N ASP A 297 12.02 14.06 -19.64
CA ASP A 297 12.26 15.06 -18.60
C ASP A 297 13.06 14.46 -17.44
N ARG A 298 13.85 15.32 -16.79
CA ARG A 298 14.81 14.91 -15.74
C ARG A 298 14.52 15.64 -14.44
N TYR A 299 13.85 14.95 -13.53
CA TYR A 299 13.52 15.50 -12.22
C TYR A 299 14.71 15.32 -11.27
N ASP A 300 14.98 16.34 -10.47
CA ASP A 300 16.04 16.33 -9.49
C ASP A 300 15.67 15.40 -8.33
N VAL A 301 16.55 14.48 -7.95
CA VAL A 301 16.35 13.66 -6.74
C VAL A 301 17.16 14.25 -5.60
N LYS A 302 16.49 14.67 -4.51
CA LYS A 302 17.12 15.42 -3.41
C LYS A 302 16.58 15.00 -2.04
N GLY A 303 17.36 15.25 -1.00
CA GLY A 303 16.89 15.24 0.38
C GLY A 303 16.22 16.57 0.72
N VAL A 304 14.93 16.55 1.09
CA VAL A 304 14.13 17.78 1.22
C VAL A 304 13.73 18.13 2.66
N GLN A 305 13.61 17.14 3.53
CA GLN A 305 13.15 17.34 4.90
C GLN A 305 13.77 16.29 5.83
N SER A 306 14.13 16.69 7.04
CA SER A 306 14.65 15.79 8.07
C SER A 306 13.63 15.57 9.19
N SER A 307 13.53 14.33 9.64
CA SER A 307 12.76 13.88 10.80
C SER A 307 13.69 13.07 11.69
N GLY A 308 14.33 13.73 12.65
CA GLY A 308 15.43 13.15 13.42
C GLY A 308 16.59 12.74 12.51
N ASN A 309 16.97 11.46 12.57
CA ASN A 309 18.07 10.91 11.76
C ASN A 309 17.65 10.46 10.35
N ILE A 310 16.37 10.60 9.99
CA ILE A 310 15.82 10.20 8.70
C ILE A 310 15.59 11.44 7.84
N ILE A 311 16.05 11.40 6.59
CA ILE A 311 15.88 12.47 5.62
C ILE A 311 14.97 11.96 4.50
N HIS A 312 13.88 12.67 4.24
CA HIS A 312 12.94 12.35 3.18
C HIS A 312 13.58 12.63 1.82
N LEU A 313 13.63 11.60 0.99
CA LEU A 313 14.09 11.68 -0.40
C LEU A 313 12.87 11.91 -1.31
N LYS A 314 12.96 12.90 -2.18
CA LYS A 314 11.93 13.22 -3.18
C LYS A 314 12.56 13.42 -4.55
N ALA A 315 11.83 13.04 -5.59
CA ALA A 315 12.06 13.59 -6.93
C ALA A 315 11.26 14.89 -7.06
N ILE A 316 11.84 15.90 -7.69
CA ILE A 316 11.33 17.26 -7.79
C ILE A 316 11.30 17.66 -9.26
N ASN A 317 10.12 17.97 -9.80
CA ASN A 317 10.00 18.50 -11.15
C ASN A 317 10.32 19.99 -11.22
N GLU A 318 10.28 20.56 -12.43
CA GLU A 318 10.56 21.98 -12.67
C GLU A 318 9.56 22.92 -11.98
N GLN A 319 8.35 22.44 -11.69
CA GLN A 319 7.29 23.16 -11.00
C GLN A 319 7.42 23.08 -9.47
N GLY A 320 8.39 22.32 -8.95
CA GLY A 320 8.62 22.14 -7.51
C GLY A 320 7.72 21.09 -6.84
N GLU A 321 7.01 20.27 -7.61
CA GLU A 321 6.18 19.19 -7.08
C GLU A 321 7.03 18.02 -6.57
N TYR A 322 6.58 17.38 -5.49
CA TYR A 322 7.33 16.32 -4.82
C TYR A 322 6.77 14.93 -5.05
N TYR A 323 7.62 14.03 -5.56
CA TYR A 323 7.30 12.62 -5.75
C TYR A 323 8.11 11.74 -4.80
N GLY A 324 7.43 10.81 -4.12
CA GLY A 324 8.08 9.90 -3.18
C GLY A 324 8.98 8.91 -3.91
N VAL A 325 10.22 8.70 -3.43
CA VAL A 325 11.13 7.70 -4.00
C VAL A 325 11.04 6.39 -3.23
N LYS A 326 10.86 5.27 -3.95
CA LYS A 326 10.66 3.93 -3.38
C LYS A 326 11.50 2.88 -4.11
N ALA A 327 11.91 1.86 -3.36
CA ALA A 327 12.49 0.64 -3.90
C ALA A 327 11.37 -0.39 -4.09
N ILE A 328 11.35 -1.08 -5.24
CA ILE A 328 10.31 -2.01 -5.65
C ILE A 328 10.92 -3.37 -6.01
N SER A 329 10.51 -4.41 -5.29
CA SER A 329 10.88 -5.79 -5.64
C SER A 329 10.14 -6.28 -6.88
N GLN A 330 10.63 -7.36 -7.48
CA GLN A 330 9.94 -8.06 -8.57
C GLN A 330 8.55 -8.58 -8.18
N GLU A 331 8.33 -8.86 -6.89
CA GLU A 331 7.04 -9.27 -6.35
C GLU A 331 6.11 -8.10 -6.00
N GLY A 332 6.56 -6.86 -6.27
CA GLY A 332 5.84 -5.63 -5.99
C GLY A 332 5.89 -5.16 -4.52
N LYS A 333 6.64 -5.82 -3.64
CA LYS A 333 6.94 -5.29 -2.28
C LYS A 333 7.70 -3.98 -2.37
N LEU A 334 7.52 -3.11 -1.38
CA LEU A 334 8.16 -1.79 -1.35
C LEU A 334 8.93 -1.47 -0.08
N ASN A 335 9.98 -0.67 -0.29
CA ASN A 335 10.67 0.04 0.77
C ASN A 335 10.73 1.54 0.45
N ASP A 336 10.57 2.36 1.47
CA ASP A 336 10.85 3.78 1.42
C ASP A 336 12.35 4.00 1.21
N VAL A 337 12.73 4.85 0.25
CA VAL A 337 14.13 5.26 0.11
C VAL A 337 14.33 6.57 0.86
N LYS A 338 15.26 6.57 1.81
CA LYS A 338 15.52 7.71 2.69
C LYS A 338 17.01 7.95 2.85
N GLY A 339 17.35 9.18 3.20
CA GLY A 339 18.63 9.48 3.83
C GLY A 339 18.61 9.00 5.28
N VAL A 340 19.72 8.42 5.74
CA VAL A 340 19.90 7.95 7.11
C VAL A 340 21.22 8.49 7.62
N LYS A 341 21.17 9.25 8.71
CA LYS A 341 22.34 9.65 9.48
C LYS A 341 22.55 8.68 10.64
N MET A 342 23.78 8.24 10.85
CA MET A 342 24.18 7.48 12.03
C MET A 342 24.79 8.39 13.09
N THR A 343 25.21 9.60 12.71
CA THR A 343 25.80 10.57 13.62
C THR A 343 25.00 11.88 13.67
N SER A 344 25.20 12.66 14.73
CA SER A 344 24.64 14.00 14.86
C SER A 344 25.46 15.09 14.15
N LYS A 345 26.56 14.74 13.48
CA LYS A 345 27.43 15.69 12.78
C LYS A 345 26.93 15.92 11.36
N ASP A 346 27.18 17.11 10.81
CA ASP A 346 26.82 17.40 9.42
C ASP A 346 27.60 16.52 8.43
N LEU A 347 28.91 16.39 8.63
CA LEU A 347 29.74 15.43 7.92
C LEU A 347 29.59 14.05 8.56
N GLU A 348 29.00 13.12 7.81
CA GLU A 348 28.85 11.73 8.21
C GLU A 348 30.16 10.96 7.96
N GLN A 349 30.72 11.10 6.76
CA GLN A 349 32.00 10.49 6.37
C GLN A 349 32.54 11.12 5.08
N THR A 350 33.76 10.77 4.71
CA THR A 350 34.31 11.05 3.37
C THR A 350 34.44 9.74 2.59
N VAL A 351 33.91 9.68 1.38
CA VAL A 351 33.96 8.51 0.48
C VAL A 351 34.69 8.93 -0.79
N ASN A 352 35.84 8.31 -1.08
CA ASN A 352 36.64 8.59 -2.28
C ASN A 352 36.89 10.10 -2.49
N GLY A 353 37.22 10.81 -1.40
CA GLY A 353 37.45 12.25 -1.42
C GLY A 353 36.19 13.14 -1.38
N VAL A 354 34.99 12.55 -1.45
CA VAL A 354 33.71 13.27 -1.46
C VAL A 354 33.10 13.30 -0.05
N GLN A 355 32.71 14.49 0.41
CA GLN A 355 32.07 14.69 1.71
C GLN A 355 30.58 14.27 1.67
N VAL A 356 30.22 13.33 2.54
CA VAL A 356 28.87 12.75 2.60
C VAL A 356 28.15 13.25 3.84
N HIS A 357 26.92 13.71 3.66
CA HIS A 357 26.03 14.15 4.74
C HIS A 357 25.20 13.01 5.34
N ALA A 358 24.74 12.07 4.49
CA ALA A 358 23.95 10.93 4.93
C ALA A 358 24.07 9.74 3.96
N HIS A 359 23.83 8.54 4.47
CA HIS A 359 23.68 7.35 3.64
C HIS A 359 22.29 7.30 3.02
N ILE A 360 22.13 6.71 1.84
CA ILE A 360 20.81 6.44 1.28
C ILE A 360 20.51 4.95 1.44
N LYS A 361 19.35 4.65 2.00
CA LYS A 361 18.91 3.29 2.31
C LYS A 361 17.46 3.08 1.91
N ALA A 362 17.14 1.87 1.48
CA ALA A 362 15.76 1.41 1.38
C ALA A 362 15.35 0.73 2.70
N MET A 363 14.22 1.12 3.27
CA MET A 363 13.73 0.58 4.54
C MET A 363 12.20 0.43 4.50
N PRO A 364 11.60 -0.45 5.33
CA PRO A 364 10.16 -0.63 5.36
C PRO A 364 9.43 0.68 5.63
N GLN A 365 8.24 0.82 5.05
CA GLN A 365 7.40 1.99 5.28
C GLN A 365 7.01 2.06 6.77
N ALA A 366 7.17 3.24 7.37
CA ALA A 366 6.63 3.49 8.70
C ALA A 366 5.12 3.74 8.56
N ASN A 367 4.30 2.98 9.29
CA ASN A 367 2.84 3.04 9.24
C ASN A 367 2.28 4.40 9.69
#